data_AF-A0A8D1NZ95-F1
#
_entry.id   AF-A0A8D1NZ95-F1
#
_cell.length_a   1.000
_cell.length_b   1.000
_cell.length_c   1.000
_cell.angle_alpha   90.00
_cell.angle_beta   90.00
_cell.angle_gamma   90.00
#
_symmetry.space_group_name_H-M   'P 1'
#
loop_
_entity.id
_entity.type
_entity.pdbx_description
1 polymer ?
#
loop_
_entity_poly.entity_id
_entity_poly.type
_entity_poly.pdbx_seq_one_letter_code
_entity_poly.pdbx_strand_id
1 'polypeptide(L)'
;MDGRARGSARVVLAFLLAPALVALLVTPARGRSGQGHGHWDATGLLPPLPPRENAALVARFVTNLCDWGALATISTQEGVRGRPFADVLSLSDGPPGKGTGVLYFYLSPLQQTVGNLQDNPYATLTMSLAETSFCRKYGFDPQSPLCAHTILSGTVIKVSEAEMDVAKNSLFIRHPEMKTWPSSHNWFFAKLNITNIWVLDYFGGPKIVTPEEYYNATFQYS
;
A
#
# COMPACT_ATOMS: atom_id res chain seq x y z
N MET A 1 35.08 -90.49 -5.06
CA MET A 1 33.82 -90.46 -4.31
C MET A 1 33.52 -88.98 -4.06
N ASP A 2 33.10 -88.26 -5.10
CA ASP A 2 31.75 -88.16 -5.68
C ASP A 2 30.86 -87.14 -4.95
N GLY A 3 30.40 -86.14 -5.71
CA GLY A 3 29.46 -85.14 -5.21
C GLY A 3 29.34 -83.87 -6.06
N ARG A 4 28.91 -84.02 -7.31
CA ARG A 4 28.66 -83.01 -8.35
C ARG A 4 27.38 -82.19 -8.07
N ALA A 5 27.33 -80.90 -8.49
CA ALA A 5 26.28 -80.27 -9.33
C ALA A 5 26.19 -78.72 -9.15
N ARG A 6 26.44 -77.95 -10.22
CA ARG A 6 25.48 -77.22 -11.11
C ARG A 6 24.98 -75.89 -10.52
N GLY A 7 25.37 -74.74 -11.06
CA GLY A 7 24.81 -74.09 -12.28
C GLY A 7 24.36 -72.68 -11.84
N SER A 8 24.21 -71.62 -12.64
CA SER A 8 24.22 -71.37 -14.06
C SER A 8 24.40 -69.85 -14.22
N ALA A 9 25.24 -69.41 -15.16
CA ALA A 9 25.36 -68.01 -15.54
C ALA A 9 24.07 -67.50 -16.25
N ARG A 10 23.70 -66.25 -15.99
CA ARG A 10 22.84 -65.38 -16.81
C ARG A 10 23.62 -64.07 -16.93
N VAL A 11 24.18 -63.61 -18.05
CA VAL A 11 23.77 -63.44 -19.46
C VAL A 11 22.78 -62.27 -19.65
N VAL A 12 23.28 -61.31 -20.46
CA VAL A 12 22.66 -60.25 -21.30
C VAL A 12 22.46 -58.83 -20.73
N LEU A 13 23.30 -57.97 -21.31
CA LEU A 13 23.24 -56.52 -21.49
C LEU A 13 22.11 -56.12 -22.47
N ALA A 14 21.29 -55.10 -22.16
CA ALA A 14 20.52 -54.39 -23.18
C ALA A 14 20.40 -52.89 -22.85
N PHE A 15 21.07 -52.09 -23.68
CA PHE A 15 20.96 -50.64 -23.81
C PHE A 15 19.54 -50.22 -24.19
N LEU A 16 18.97 -49.19 -23.56
CA LEU A 16 18.09 -48.22 -24.22
C LEU A 16 18.08 -46.85 -23.48
N LEU A 17 18.59 -45.83 -24.19
CA LEU A 17 18.12 -44.43 -24.25
C LEU A 17 18.35 -43.47 -23.06
N ALA A 18 19.32 -42.57 -23.25
CA ALA A 18 19.27 -41.22 -22.67
C ALA A 18 18.19 -40.37 -23.39
N PRO A 19 17.67 -39.27 -22.80
CA PRO A 19 18.38 -38.00 -23.04
C PRO A 19 18.36 -36.98 -21.89
N ALA A 20 19.33 -36.09 -22.00
CA ALA A 20 19.47 -34.79 -21.35
C ALA A 20 18.15 -34.07 -21.01
N LEU A 21 18.01 -33.66 -19.74
CA LEU A 21 17.11 -32.59 -19.35
C LEU A 21 17.66 -31.85 -18.11
N VAL A 22 18.80 -31.18 -18.26
CA VAL A 22 19.25 -30.17 -17.30
C VAL A 22 19.59 -28.90 -18.07
N ALA A 23 18.56 -28.31 -18.68
CA ALA A 23 18.58 -26.93 -19.14
C ALA A 23 17.13 -26.44 -19.24
N LEU A 24 16.90 -25.23 -18.73
CA LEU A 24 15.63 -24.53 -18.56
C LEU A 24 14.75 -25.04 -17.42
N LEU A 25 14.67 -24.24 -16.35
CA LEU A 25 13.43 -23.58 -15.88
C LEU A 25 13.76 -22.74 -14.64
N VAL A 26 14.63 -21.72 -14.76
CA VAL A 26 14.52 -20.56 -13.88
C VAL A 26 13.51 -19.64 -14.55
N THR A 27 12.23 -19.85 -14.24
CA THR A 27 11.21 -18.85 -14.56
C THR A 27 11.56 -17.59 -13.77
N PRO A 28 11.43 -16.37 -14.35
CA PRO A 28 11.47 -15.18 -13.51
C PRO A 28 10.34 -15.34 -12.49
N ALA A 29 10.68 -15.25 -11.21
CA ALA A 29 9.73 -15.31 -10.12
C ALA A 29 8.70 -14.19 -10.31
N ARG A 30 7.58 -14.52 -10.96
CA ARG A 30 6.44 -13.62 -11.11
C ARG A 30 5.87 -13.45 -9.71
N GLY A 31 6.17 -12.31 -9.09
CA GLY A 31 5.71 -11.96 -7.74
C GLY A 31 4.24 -12.30 -7.59
N ARG A 32 3.93 -13.20 -6.66
CA ARG A 32 2.58 -13.70 -6.41
C ARG A 32 1.85 -12.72 -5.49
N SER A 33 1.65 -11.48 -5.94
CA SER A 33 0.85 -10.50 -5.22
C SER A 33 -0.62 -10.62 -5.65
N GLY A 34 -1.46 -11.19 -4.78
CA GLY A 34 -2.92 -11.00 -4.72
C GLY A 34 -3.72 -11.34 -5.98
N GLN A 35 -4.06 -12.61 -6.15
CA GLN A 35 -5.21 -13.01 -6.97
C GLN A 35 -6.49 -12.67 -6.19
N GLY A 36 -7.28 -11.74 -6.71
CA GLY A 36 -8.73 -11.65 -6.51
C GLY A 36 -9.24 -11.53 -5.07
N HIS A 37 -9.26 -10.31 -4.52
CA HIS A 37 -10.32 -9.93 -3.58
C HIS A 37 -11.41 -9.23 -4.39
N GLY A 38 -12.36 -10.04 -4.88
CA GLY A 38 -13.52 -9.61 -5.64
C GLY A 38 -14.47 -8.78 -4.77
N HIS A 39 -14.14 -7.49 -4.61
CA HIS A 39 -15.11 -6.42 -4.30
C HIS A 39 -14.53 -5.00 -4.49
N TRP A 40 -13.21 -4.86 -4.67
CA TRP A 40 -12.56 -3.55 -4.92
C TRP A 40 -12.20 -3.30 -6.39
N ASP A 41 -12.37 -4.32 -7.24
CA ASP A 41 -12.25 -4.26 -8.70
C ASP A 41 -13.54 -3.67 -9.31
N ALA A 42 -14.02 -2.54 -8.78
CA ALA A 42 -14.86 -1.69 -9.60
C ALA A 42 -13.99 -1.22 -10.76
N THR A 43 -14.22 -1.87 -11.90
CA THR A 43 -13.62 -1.75 -13.23
C THR A 43 -13.78 -0.35 -13.85
N GLY A 44 -13.64 0.71 -13.05
CA GLY A 44 -13.32 2.03 -13.58
C GLY A 44 -11.88 1.98 -14.11
N LEU A 45 -11.68 2.38 -15.37
CA LEU A 45 -10.34 2.67 -15.83
C LEU A 45 -9.75 3.71 -14.86
N LEU A 46 -8.69 3.34 -14.15
CA LEU A 46 -7.91 4.30 -13.39
C LEU A 46 -7.51 5.43 -14.36
N PRO A 47 -7.64 6.71 -13.95
CA PRO A 47 -7.19 7.81 -14.77
C PRO A 47 -5.70 7.65 -15.11
N PRO A 48 -5.23 8.20 -16.24
CA PRO A 48 -3.81 8.17 -16.55
C PRO A 48 -3.02 8.89 -15.45
N LEU A 49 -1.81 8.39 -15.17
CA LEU A 49 -0.90 9.08 -14.26
C LEU A 49 -0.61 10.49 -14.80
N PRO A 50 -0.63 11.53 -13.96
CA PRO A 50 -0.19 12.86 -14.35
C PRO A 50 1.26 12.87 -14.86
N PRO A 51 1.68 13.93 -15.58
CA PRO A 51 3.08 14.11 -15.94
C PRO A 51 3.96 14.01 -14.68
N ARG A 52 4.98 13.16 -14.72
CA ARG A 52 5.85 12.87 -13.57
C ARG A 52 6.64 14.11 -13.16
N GLU A 53 6.87 15.03 -14.08
CA GLU A 53 7.49 16.32 -13.84
C GLU A 53 6.67 17.17 -12.86
N ASN A 54 5.36 16.96 -12.79
CA ASN A 54 4.47 17.59 -11.82
C ASN A 54 4.28 16.69 -10.59
N ALA A 55 5.32 16.63 -9.75
CA ALA A 55 5.35 15.78 -8.56
C ALA A 55 4.19 16.08 -7.58
N ALA A 56 3.78 17.34 -7.46
CA ALA A 56 2.65 17.71 -6.60
C ALA A 56 1.33 17.08 -7.07
N LEU A 57 1.08 17.10 -8.39
CA LEU A 57 -0.10 16.47 -8.96
C LEU A 57 -0.03 14.94 -8.86
N VAL A 58 1.16 14.34 -9.00
CA VAL A 58 1.35 12.90 -8.74
C VAL A 58 1.07 12.55 -7.28
N ALA A 59 1.55 13.34 -6.32
CA ALA A 59 1.27 13.12 -4.90
C ALA A 59 -0.24 13.16 -4.59
N ARG A 60 -0.95 14.14 -5.16
CA ARG A 60 -2.42 14.24 -5.07
C ARG A 60 -3.12 13.06 -5.73
N PHE A 61 -2.57 12.55 -6.83
CA PHE A 61 -3.14 11.42 -7.57
C PHE A 61 -3.04 10.13 -6.78
N VAL A 62 -1.87 9.84 -6.19
CA VAL A 62 -1.70 8.70 -5.29
C VAL A 62 -2.65 8.85 -4.09
N THR A 63 -2.70 10.03 -3.48
CA THR A 63 -3.56 10.29 -2.30
C THR A 63 -5.04 10.05 -2.59
N ASN A 64 -5.55 10.48 -3.75
CA ASN A 64 -6.98 10.32 -4.05
C ASN A 64 -7.36 8.88 -4.41
N LEU A 65 -6.45 8.11 -5.03
CA LEU A 65 -6.71 6.73 -5.46
C LEU A 65 -6.52 5.69 -4.37
N CYS A 66 -5.68 5.96 -3.36
CA CYS A 66 -5.48 5.06 -2.24
C CYS A 66 -6.61 5.20 -1.22
N ASP A 67 -7.19 4.07 -0.80
CA ASP A 67 -8.25 4.01 0.20
C ASP A 67 -7.70 3.69 1.61
N TRP A 68 -6.44 3.26 1.68
CA TRP A 68 -5.72 2.97 2.91
C TRP A 68 -4.26 3.38 2.76
N GLY A 69 -3.48 3.31 3.84
CA GLY A 69 -2.03 3.50 3.80
C GLY A 69 -1.36 2.99 5.07
N ALA A 70 -0.04 2.97 5.06
CA ALA A 70 0.76 2.60 6.23
C ALA A 70 1.16 3.86 7.00
N LEU A 71 0.64 4.02 8.23
CA LEU A 71 0.99 5.14 9.11
C LEU A 71 2.07 4.70 10.10
N ALA A 72 3.21 5.36 10.05
CA ALA A 72 4.31 5.21 11.00
C ALA A 72 4.16 6.18 12.17
N THR A 73 4.28 5.66 13.39
CA THR A 73 4.27 6.39 14.67
C THR A 73 5.40 5.87 15.57
N ILE A 74 5.58 6.46 16.75
CA ILE A 74 6.55 5.98 17.76
C ILE A 74 5.80 5.19 18.84
N SER A 75 6.19 3.94 19.06
CA SER A 75 5.49 3.07 20.00
C SER A 75 5.61 3.53 21.44
N THR A 76 4.50 3.48 22.17
CA THR A 76 4.42 3.70 23.63
C THR A 76 4.29 2.39 24.41
N GLN A 77 4.20 1.24 23.72
CA GLN A 77 4.09 -0.07 24.33
C GLN A 77 5.40 -0.47 25.03
N GLU A 78 5.32 -0.90 26.29
CA GLU A 78 6.49 -1.13 27.17
C GLU A 78 7.63 -1.95 26.52
N GLY A 79 7.32 -3.08 25.88
CA GLY A 79 8.35 -3.95 25.28
C GLY A 79 9.05 -3.40 24.03
N VAL A 80 8.52 -2.34 23.43
CA VAL A 80 9.05 -1.73 22.19
C VAL A 80 9.01 -0.20 22.22
N ARG A 81 8.94 0.41 23.41
CA ARG A 81 8.79 1.85 23.57
C ARG A 81 9.92 2.60 22.84
N GLY A 82 9.57 3.64 22.10
CA GLY A 82 10.50 4.45 21.32
C GLY A 82 10.87 3.87 19.94
N ARG A 83 10.45 2.64 19.61
CA ARG A 83 10.66 2.07 18.26
C ARG A 83 9.60 2.58 17.27
N PRO A 84 9.94 2.67 15.97
CA PRO A 84 8.96 2.95 14.94
C PRO A 84 7.92 1.83 14.88
N PHE A 85 6.65 2.21 14.80
CA PHE A 85 5.51 1.33 14.69
C PHE A 85 4.71 1.71 13.44
N ALA A 86 4.51 0.77 12.53
CA ALA A 86 3.72 0.97 11.32
C ALA A 86 2.41 0.19 11.44
N ASP A 87 1.30 0.83 11.07
CA ASP A 87 -0.03 0.25 11.11
C ASP A 87 -0.82 0.63 9.85
N VAL A 88 -1.79 -0.19 9.47
CA VAL A 88 -2.64 0.04 8.30
C VAL A 88 -3.87 0.84 8.72
N LEU A 89 -4.09 1.99 8.09
CA LEU A 89 -5.27 2.82 8.33
C LEU A 89 -6.05 3.07 7.03
N SER A 90 -7.36 2.89 7.09
CA SER A 90 -8.29 3.43 6.09
C SER A 90 -8.27 4.96 6.12
N LEU A 91 -8.33 5.57 4.94
CA LEU A 91 -8.25 7.02 4.77
C LEU A 91 -9.12 7.51 3.61
N SER A 92 -9.36 8.81 3.56
CA SER A 92 -10.01 9.46 2.42
C SER A 92 -9.62 10.93 2.37
N ASP A 93 -9.37 11.44 1.17
CA ASP A 93 -9.17 12.87 0.92
C ASP A 93 -10.40 13.58 0.33
N GLY A 94 -11.51 12.84 0.16
CA GLY A 94 -12.74 13.31 -0.46
C GLY A 94 -13.44 12.21 -1.27
N PRO A 95 -14.58 12.52 -1.91
CA PRO A 95 -15.22 11.61 -2.86
C PRO A 95 -14.31 11.28 -4.05
N PRO A 96 -14.53 10.14 -4.75
CA PRO A 96 -13.81 9.82 -5.99
C PRO A 96 -13.90 10.96 -7.00
N GLY A 97 -12.74 11.40 -7.53
CA GLY A 97 -12.67 12.52 -8.48
C GLY A 97 -12.83 13.91 -7.87
N LYS A 98 -12.93 14.05 -6.54
CA LYS A 98 -13.05 15.34 -5.84
C LYS A 98 -12.14 15.41 -4.60
N GLY A 99 -10.99 14.74 -4.68
CA GLY A 99 -10.01 14.69 -3.60
C GLY A 99 -9.39 16.05 -3.31
N THR A 100 -9.40 16.45 -2.05
CA THR A 100 -8.84 17.73 -1.57
C THR A 100 -7.35 17.64 -1.21
N GLY A 101 -6.80 16.43 -1.08
CA GLY A 101 -5.49 16.17 -0.49
C GLY A 101 -5.45 16.21 1.04
N VAL A 102 -6.54 16.61 1.72
CA VAL A 102 -6.61 16.54 3.19
C VAL A 102 -6.95 15.11 3.60
N LEU A 103 -5.99 14.40 4.16
CA LEU A 103 -6.18 13.01 4.61
C LEU A 103 -6.95 12.95 5.91
N TYR A 104 -8.17 12.41 5.86
CA TYR A 104 -8.96 12.10 7.02
C TYR A 104 -8.85 10.63 7.42
N PHE A 105 -8.97 10.37 8.73
CA PHE A 105 -9.01 9.05 9.34
C PHE A 105 -10.19 8.94 10.30
N TYR A 106 -10.71 7.73 10.49
CA TYR A 106 -11.71 7.41 11.52
C TYR A 106 -11.07 6.48 12.55
N LEU A 107 -10.78 7.02 13.73
CA LEU A 107 -9.91 6.39 14.71
C LEU A 107 -10.61 6.15 16.04
N SER A 108 -10.15 5.14 16.79
CA SER A 108 -10.62 4.78 18.12
C SER A 108 -9.48 4.89 19.13
N PRO A 109 -9.74 5.39 20.36
CA PRO A 109 -8.76 5.34 21.45
C PRO A 109 -8.24 3.93 21.78
N LEU A 110 -8.92 2.87 21.32
CA LEU A 110 -8.50 1.48 21.51
C LEU A 110 -7.34 1.05 20.59
N GLN A 111 -7.04 1.81 19.53
CA GLN A 111 -5.96 1.48 18.61
C GLN A 111 -4.60 1.85 19.23
N GLN A 112 -3.61 0.94 19.11
CA GLN A 112 -2.22 1.21 19.55
C GLN A 112 -1.67 2.48 18.90
N THR A 113 -1.97 2.70 17.61
CA THR A 113 -1.61 3.91 16.87
C THR A 113 -2.15 5.17 17.52
N VAL A 114 -3.38 5.17 18.06
CA VAL A 114 -3.93 6.33 18.78
C VAL A 114 -3.23 6.53 20.12
N GLY A 115 -2.93 5.45 20.85
CA GLY A 115 -2.11 5.54 22.06
C GLY A 115 -0.73 6.14 21.80
N ASN A 116 -0.09 5.78 20.68
CA ASN A 116 1.17 6.38 20.25
C ASN A 116 1.02 7.88 19.96
N LEU A 117 -0.03 8.26 19.24
CA LEU A 117 -0.31 9.64 18.84
C LEU A 117 -0.65 10.58 20.01
N GLN A 118 -1.16 10.03 21.12
CA GLN A 118 -1.42 10.80 22.34
C GLN A 118 -0.12 11.26 23.03
N ASP A 119 0.92 10.41 23.02
CA ASP A 119 2.23 10.75 23.59
C ASP A 119 3.08 11.58 22.59
N ASN A 120 2.96 11.27 21.29
CA ASN A 120 3.70 11.95 20.24
C ASN A 120 2.85 12.05 18.95
N PRO A 121 2.37 13.25 18.57
CA PRO A 121 1.46 13.40 17.44
C PRO A 121 2.15 13.28 16.07
N TYR A 122 3.49 13.22 16.02
CA TYR A 122 4.22 13.11 14.77
C TYR A 122 4.01 11.74 14.11
N ALA A 123 3.68 11.76 12.83
CA ALA A 123 3.47 10.55 12.04
C ALA A 123 3.87 10.76 10.58
N THR A 124 4.14 9.64 9.91
CA THR A 124 4.42 9.60 8.48
C THR A 124 3.54 8.55 7.82
N LEU A 125 2.73 8.96 6.85
CA LEU A 125 1.89 8.10 6.05
C LEU A 125 2.57 7.79 4.72
N THR A 126 2.59 6.53 4.31
CA THR A 126 2.99 6.12 2.96
C THR A 126 1.81 5.46 2.24
N MET A 127 1.61 5.84 0.98
CA MET A 127 0.61 5.27 0.07
C MET A 127 1.26 4.95 -1.27
N SER A 128 0.84 3.87 -1.93
CA SER A 128 1.42 3.42 -3.20
C SER A 128 0.34 3.03 -4.21
N LEU A 129 0.60 3.33 -5.50
CA LEU A 129 -0.23 2.81 -6.59
C LEU A 129 -0.22 1.27 -6.69
N ALA A 130 0.67 0.58 -5.97
CA ALA A 130 0.63 -0.87 -5.80
C ALA A 130 -0.62 -1.37 -5.06
N GLU A 131 -1.29 -0.49 -4.31
CA GLU A 131 -2.57 -0.77 -3.65
C GLU A 131 -3.72 -0.87 -4.67
N THR A 132 -3.52 -0.32 -5.87
CA THR A 132 -4.46 -0.35 -6.99
C THR A 132 -4.02 -1.37 -8.04
N SER A 133 -4.77 -1.48 -9.14
CA SER A 133 -4.38 -2.28 -10.30
C SER A 133 -3.29 -1.61 -11.18
N PHE A 134 -2.92 -0.35 -10.91
CA PHE A 134 -2.01 0.44 -11.75
C PHE A 134 -0.66 -0.25 -11.98
N CYS A 135 0.10 -0.54 -10.92
CA CYS A 135 1.46 -1.07 -11.08
C CYS A 135 1.46 -2.46 -11.74
N ARG A 136 0.47 -3.30 -11.40
CA ARG A 136 0.27 -4.60 -12.03
C ARG A 136 -0.03 -4.47 -13.53
N LYS A 137 -0.89 -3.53 -13.91
CA LYS A 137 -1.27 -3.27 -15.31
C LYS A 137 -0.06 -2.89 -16.17
N TYR A 138 0.86 -2.09 -15.62
CA TYR A 138 2.07 -1.66 -16.34
C TYR A 138 3.29 -2.55 -16.10
N GLY A 139 3.17 -3.62 -15.31
CA GLY A 139 4.28 -4.53 -15.02
C GLY A 139 5.38 -3.92 -14.16
N PHE A 140 5.06 -2.89 -13.36
CA PHE A 140 6.00 -2.28 -12.43
C PHE A 140 6.02 -3.07 -11.12
N ASP A 141 7.22 -3.45 -10.68
CA ASP A 141 7.43 -3.95 -9.33
C ASP A 141 7.01 -2.89 -8.28
N PRO A 142 6.35 -3.25 -7.16
CA PRO A 142 5.90 -2.29 -6.15
C PRO A 142 7.00 -1.40 -5.56
N GLN A 143 8.26 -1.83 -5.57
CA GLN A 143 9.40 -1.05 -5.07
C GLN A 143 9.99 -0.14 -6.16
N SER A 144 9.74 -0.42 -7.44
CA SER A 144 10.20 0.43 -8.53
C SER A 144 9.56 1.82 -8.42
N PRO A 145 10.33 2.92 -8.59
CA PRO A 145 9.75 4.26 -8.55
C PRO A 145 8.75 4.51 -9.69
N LEU A 146 8.73 3.66 -10.73
CA LEU A 146 7.68 3.73 -11.76
C LEU A 146 6.29 3.38 -11.21
N CYS A 147 6.24 2.53 -10.17
CA CYS A 147 5.09 2.33 -9.30
C CYS A 147 5.05 3.46 -8.26
N ALA A 148 4.39 4.56 -8.63
CA ALA A 148 4.48 5.79 -7.84
C ALA A 148 3.99 5.58 -6.41
N HIS A 149 4.73 6.11 -5.44
CA HIS A 149 4.30 6.18 -4.04
C HIS A 149 4.64 7.55 -3.47
N THR A 150 3.81 7.99 -2.52
CA THR A 150 3.95 9.26 -1.82
C THR A 150 4.11 9.02 -0.33
N ILE A 151 4.98 9.80 0.30
CA ILE A 151 5.26 9.76 1.73
C ILE A 151 4.94 11.14 2.28
N LEU A 152 4.01 11.22 3.23
CA LEU A 152 3.47 12.45 3.79
C LEU A 152 3.74 12.46 5.29
N SER A 153 4.54 13.40 5.77
CA SER A 153 4.90 13.52 7.18
C SER A 153 4.38 14.80 7.79
N GLY A 154 4.04 14.74 9.07
CA GLY A 154 3.48 15.85 9.82
C GLY A 154 2.91 15.40 11.15
N THR A 155 1.75 15.93 11.53
CA THR A 155 1.08 15.59 12.80
C THR A 155 -0.35 15.12 12.59
N VAL A 156 -0.79 14.10 13.33
CA VAL A 156 -2.19 13.69 13.32
C VAL A 156 -2.93 14.43 14.42
N ILE A 157 -3.98 15.15 14.04
CA ILE A 157 -4.81 15.95 14.96
C ILE A 157 -6.28 15.56 14.84
N LYS A 158 -7.04 15.78 15.91
CA LYS A 158 -8.51 15.65 15.85
C LYS A 158 -9.07 16.73 14.91
N VAL A 159 -10.07 16.35 14.12
CA VAL A 159 -10.79 17.28 13.26
C VAL A 159 -11.63 18.24 14.11
N SER A 160 -11.68 19.51 13.70
CA SER A 160 -12.48 20.53 14.38
C SER A 160 -13.98 20.36 14.10
N GLU A 161 -14.85 20.94 14.93
CA GLU A 161 -16.31 20.87 14.70
C GLU A 161 -16.72 21.41 13.32
N ALA A 162 -16.06 22.49 12.85
CA ALA A 162 -16.35 23.10 11.55
C ALA A 162 -16.02 22.20 10.33
N GLU A 163 -15.15 21.21 10.50
CA GLU A 163 -14.67 20.32 9.44
C GLU A 163 -15.20 18.89 9.58
N MET A 164 -15.95 18.61 10.66
CA MET A 164 -16.42 17.27 11.01
C MET A 164 -17.30 16.64 9.93
N ASP A 165 -18.25 17.40 9.38
CA ASP A 165 -19.15 16.91 8.33
C ASP A 165 -18.41 16.58 7.03
N VAL A 166 -17.37 17.36 6.71
CA VAL A 166 -16.51 17.13 5.54
C VAL A 166 -15.71 15.84 5.72
N ALA A 167 -15.08 15.66 6.88
CA ALA A 167 -14.32 14.45 7.21
C ALA A 167 -15.21 13.20 7.19
N LYS A 168 -16.37 13.28 7.86
CA LYS A 168 -17.36 12.19 7.91
C LYS A 168 -17.84 11.80 6.53
N ASN A 169 -18.24 12.78 5.71
CA ASN A 169 -18.71 12.50 4.36
C ASN A 169 -17.60 11.89 3.49
N SER A 170 -16.38 12.43 3.56
CA SER A 170 -15.23 11.93 2.80
C SER A 170 -14.92 10.47 3.13
N LEU A 171 -14.88 10.13 4.41
CA LEU A 171 -14.61 8.78 4.88
C LEU A 171 -15.77 7.82 4.59
N PHE A 172 -17.01 8.18 4.91
CA PHE A 172 -18.14 7.25 4.83
C PHE A 172 -18.66 7.02 3.41
N ILE A 173 -18.31 7.89 2.45
CA ILE A 173 -18.50 7.61 1.03
C ILE A 173 -17.50 6.55 0.55
N ARG A 174 -16.23 6.65 0.97
CA ARG A 174 -15.17 5.73 0.54
C ARG A 174 -15.22 4.39 1.27
N HIS A 175 -15.55 4.44 2.56
CA HIS A 175 -15.59 3.32 3.49
C HIS A 175 -16.99 3.19 4.10
N PRO A 176 -18.00 2.71 3.34
CA PRO A 176 -19.37 2.64 3.81
C PRO A 176 -19.55 1.76 5.07
N GLU A 177 -18.67 0.77 5.27
CA GLU A 177 -18.66 -0.09 6.47
C GLU A 177 -18.42 0.70 7.77
N MET A 178 -17.71 1.84 7.72
CA MET A 178 -17.47 2.66 8.92
C MET A 178 -18.77 3.15 9.58
N LYS A 179 -19.90 3.19 8.85
CA LYS A 179 -21.23 3.52 9.37
C LYS A 179 -21.75 2.46 10.35
N THR A 180 -21.27 1.23 10.24
CA THR A 180 -21.73 0.08 11.06
C THR A 180 -20.70 -0.33 12.11
N TRP A 181 -19.57 0.38 12.21
CA TRP A 181 -18.58 0.12 13.24
C TRP A 181 -19.16 0.36 14.65
N PRO A 182 -18.76 -0.45 15.65
CA PRO A 182 -19.37 -0.43 16.97
C PRO A 182 -19.16 0.91 17.66
N SER A 183 -20.24 1.56 18.08
CA SER A 183 -20.19 2.86 18.76
C SER A 183 -19.47 2.82 20.10
N SER A 184 -19.41 1.65 20.76
CA SER A 184 -18.68 1.42 22.01
C SER A 184 -17.18 1.70 21.91
N HIS A 185 -16.62 1.80 20.71
CA HIS A 185 -15.20 2.07 20.48
C HIS A 185 -14.87 3.57 20.47
N ASN A 186 -15.84 4.47 20.67
CA ASN A 186 -15.64 5.91 20.80
C ASN A 186 -14.85 6.53 19.62
N TRP A 187 -15.29 6.21 18.40
CA TRP A 187 -14.64 6.69 17.19
C TRP A 187 -14.65 8.21 17.07
N PHE A 188 -13.59 8.77 16.49
CA PHE A 188 -13.45 10.19 16.20
C PHE A 188 -12.76 10.42 14.85
N PHE A 189 -13.03 11.57 14.25
CA PHE A 189 -12.38 11.98 13.00
C PHE A 189 -11.04 12.67 13.29
N ALA A 190 -10.00 12.24 12.59
CA ALA A 190 -8.67 12.83 12.65
C ALA A 190 -8.19 13.21 11.26
N LYS A 191 -7.17 14.06 11.17
CA LYS A 191 -6.51 14.40 9.91
C LYS A 191 -5.00 14.49 10.06
N LEU A 192 -4.28 14.27 8.97
CA LEU A 192 -2.84 14.54 8.89
C LEU A 192 -2.60 16.00 8.49
N ASN A 193 -2.00 16.78 9.38
CA ASN A 193 -1.48 18.10 9.07
C ASN A 193 -0.08 17.95 8.45
N ILE A 194 0.01 18.06 7.13
CA ILE A 194 1.20 17.74 6.32
C ILE A 194 2.22 18.88 6.37
N THR A 195 3.47 18.57 6.69
CA THR A 195 4.59 19.52 6.66
C THR A 195 5.67 19.13 5.66
N ASN A 196 5.80 17.83 5.33
CA ASN A 196 6.84 17.33 4.43
C ASN A 196 6.28 16.25 3.51
N ILE A 197 6.68 16.30 2.23
CA ILE A 197 6.18 15.39 1.19
C ILE A 197 7.37 14.90 0.36
N TRP A 198 7.43 13.60 0.18
CA TRP A 198 8.34 12.94 -0.76
C TRP A 198 7.54 12.15 -1.78
N VAL A 199 7.89 12.32 -3.05
CA VAL A 199 7.28 11.59 -4.16
C VAL A 199 8.35 10.77 -4.84
N LEU A 200 8.12 9.45 -4.89
CA LEU A 200 8.91 8.55 -5.70
C LEU A 200 8.06 8.12 -6.89
N ASP A 201 8.33 8.73 -8.03
CA ASP A 201 7.62 8.48 -9.28
C ASP A 201 8.57 8.30 -10.47
N TYR A 202 9.90 8.41 -10.30
CA TYR A 202 10.86 8.11 -11.36
C TYR A 202 12.25 7.83 -10.77
N PHE A 203 13.18 7.42 -11.64
CA PHE A 203 14.57 7.23 -11.24
C PHE A 203 15.23 8.57 -10.88
N GLY A 204 16.24 8.53 -9.99
CA GLY A 204 16.98 9.72 -9.54
C GLY A 204 16.75 10.11 -8.07
N GLY A 205 15.90 9.38 -7.34
CA GLY A 205 15.60 9.64 -5.93
C GLY A 205 14.26 10.38 -5.73
N PRO A 206 13.89 10.65 -4.47
CA PRO A 206 12.62 11.31 -4.16
C PRO A 206 12.61 12.78 -4.59
N LYS A 207 11.48 13.22 -5.13
CA LYS A 207 11.18 14.64 -5.33
C LYS A 207 10.57 15.20 -4.05
N ILE A 208 11.03 16.37 -3.63
CA ILE A 208 10.47 17.09 -2.48
C ILE A 208 9.37 18.01 -2.98
N VAL A 209 8.22 17.95 -2.32
CA VAL A 209 7.06 18.80 -2.60
C VAL A 209 6.70 19.58 -1.33
N THR A 210 6.41 20.86 -1.47
CA THR A 210 5.92 21.68 -0.37
C THR A 210 4.41 21.47 -0.15
N PRO A 211 3.89 21.66 1.08
CA PRO A 211 2.44 21.63 1.30
C PRO A 211 1.68 22.61 0.39
N GLU A 212 2.24 23.78 0.11
CA GLU A 212 1.64 24.77 -0.79
C GLU A 212 1.47 24.22 -2.21
N GLU A 213 2.53 23.66 -2.81
CA GLU A 213 2.46 23.03 -4.13
C GLU A 213 1.44 21.88 -4.16
N TYR A 214 1.42 21.05 -3.11
CA TYR A 214 0.51 19.91 -2.98
C TYR A 214 -0.96 20.32 -2.93
N TYR A 215 -1.30 21.32 -2.10
CA TYR A 215 -2.68 21.77 -1.97
C TYR A 215 -3.14 22.62 -3.17
N ASN A 216 -2.22 23.35 -3.82
CA ASN A 216 -2.52 24.11 -5.04
C ASN A 216 -2.64 23.23 -6.30
N ALA A 217 -2.11 22.01 -6.30
CA ALA A 217 -2.26 21.08 -7.40
C ALA A 217 -3.72 20.60 -7.53
N THR A 218 -4.41 21.05 -8.59
CA THR A 218 -5.79 20.65 -8.86
C THR A 218 -5.87 19.79 -10.12
N PHE A 219 -6.68 18.73 -10.07
CA PHE A 219 -7.02 17.97 -11.26
C PHE A 219 -7.89 18.83 -12.17
N GLN A 220 -7.40 19.17 -13.36
CA GLN A 220 -8.27 19.64 -14.42
C GLN A 220 -8.93 18.40 -15.04
N TYR A 221 -10.11 18.05 -14.55
CA TYR A 221 -10.97 17.10 -15.25
C TYR A 221 -11.51 17.82 -16.49
N SER A 222 -10.88 17.58 -17.64
CA SER A 222 -11.40 17.96 -18.96
C SER A 222 -12.48 17.00 -19.41
#